data_AF-A0A336MEZ4-F1
#
_entry.id   AF-A0A336MEZ4-F1
#
_cell.length_a   1.000
_cell.length_b   1.000
_cell.length_c   1.000
_cell.angle_alpha   90.00
_cell.angle_beta   90.00
_cell.angle_gamma   90.00
#
_symmetry.space_group_name_H-M   'P 1'
#
loop_
_entity.id
_entity.type
_entity.pdbx_description
1 polymer ?
#
loop_
_entity_poly.entity_id
_entity_poly.type
_entity_poly.pdbx_seq_one_letter_code
_entity_poly.pdbx_strand_id
1 'polypeptide(L)'
;MNFNNGLDQGAITKMATIVTKSAFDDPAKLHQIYDQIPHALKDAVPQSTATDDRRKIFVLRHGERVDLVFGKFVPYSFDEAGTYTRKDLNMPKSFPARRDFKQWDFDSPLTNIGLFQAKLIGESMKDAGEKINFAFCSPFFRCIQTCDETLRAMGLRDTVKICIEPGLMEFGQFYVDSLPEFYTPDELVEIGFNIDTNYEPLTTMEQLKLCVDETFTEYYQRNANVTTRIIENYYGNALISAHGTNLDMNTRLACGLEMRTTSEMSSVMMNVGFCALLAIAEDKNGKWAITETPLSQITHAKNARFDYRIFIDTD
;
A
#
# COMPACT_ATOMS: atom_id res chain seq x y z
N MET A 1 -35.21 -9.82 -20.96
CA MET A 1 -34.80 -9.93 -19.54
C MET A 1 -33.74 -8.87 -19.33
N ASN A 2 -34.11 -7.76 -18.71
CA ASN A 2 -33.19 -6.66 -18.42
C ASN A 2 -32.35 -7.04 -17.20
N PHE A 3 -31.04 -7.19 -17.38
CA PHE A 3 -30.09 -7.26 -16.28
C PHE A 3 -29.82 -5.83 -15.79
N ASN A 4 -30.58 -5.40 -14.79
CA ASN A 4 -30.21 -4.25 -13.97
C ASN A 4 -29.02 -4.66 -13.08
N ASN A 5 -27.80 -4.43 -13.56
CA ASN A 5 -26.61 -4.38 -12.70
C ASN A 5 -26.63 -3.05 -11.94
N GLY A 6 -27.47 -2.99 -10.90
CA GLY A 6 -27.44 -1.93 -9.91
C GLY A 6 -26.18 -2.05 -9.07
N LEU A 7 -25.10 -1.42 -9.53
CA LEU A 7 -23.95 -1.11 -8.67
C LEU A 7 -24.44 -0.12 -7.61
N ASP A 8 -24.40 -0.53 -6.34
CA ASP A 8 -24.68 0.35 -5.21
C ASP A 8 -23.55 1.39 -5.11
N GLN A 9 -23.76 2.56 -5.73
CA GLN A 9 -22.89 3.73 -5.59
C GLN A 9 -22.65 4.12 -4.12
N GLY A 10 -23.56 3.75 -3.21
CA GLY A 10 -23.38 3.90 -1.78
C GLY A 10 -22.29 2.99 -1.20
N ALA A 11 -22.10 1.79 -1.74
CA ALA A 11 -21.03 0.87 -1.32
C ALA A 11 -19.65 1.31 -1.81
N ILE A 12 -19.55 1.89 -3.02
CA ILE A 12 -18.30 2.46 -3.56
C ILE A 12 -17.90 3.72 -2.78
N THR A 13 -18.88 4.58 -2.47
CA THR A 13 -18.66 5.78 -1.64
C THR A 13 -18.29 5.39 -0.20
N LYS A 14 -18.90 4.34 0.36
CA LYS A 14 -18.52 3.77 1.66
C LYS A 14 -17.11 3.17 1.63
N MET A 15 -16.70 2.45 0.59
CA MET A 15 -15.32 1.96 0.45
C MET A 15 -14.31 3.11 0.48
N ALA A 16 -14.51 4.15 -0.33
CA ALA A 16 -13.65 5.34 -0.33
C ALA A 16 -13.63 6.07 1.03
N THR A 17 -14.76 6.10 1.75
CA THR A 17 -14.89 6.76 3.06
C THR A 17 -14.37 5.90 4.22
N ILE A 18 -14.48 4.58 4.15
CA ILE A 18 -13.97 3.63 5.16
C ILE A 18 -12.45 3.51 5.04
N VAL A 19 -11.91 3.53 3.82
CA VAL A 19 -10.46 3.58 3.57
C VAL A 19 -9.84 4.91 4.03
N THR A 20 -10.63 5.98 4.16
CA THR A 20 -10.13 7.34 4.51
C THR A 20 -10.55 7.88 5.89
N LYS A 21 -11.57 7.35 6.59
CA LYS A 21 -12.05 8.00 7.82
C LYS A 21 -12.58 7.13 8.96
N SER A 22 -13.39 6.10 8.75
CA SER A 22 -14.25 5.60 9.86
C SER A 22 -13.71 4.47 10.73
N ALA A 23 -12.57 3.85 10.41
CA ALA A 23 -12.02 2.75 11.22
C ALA A 23 -11.10 3.22 12.36
N PHE A 24 -10.68 4.49 12.39
CA PHE A 24 -9.58 4.97 13.24
C PHE A 24 -10.00 5.86 14.42
N ASP A 25 -11.29 6.03 14.68
CA ASP A 25 -11.78 7.04 15.63
C ASP A 25 -12.28 6.49 16.98
N ASP A 26 -12.24 5.17 17.20
CA ASP A 26 -12.71 4.57 18.46
C ASP A 26 -11.93 3.30 18.88
N PRO A 27 -10.92 3.43 19.77
CA PRO A 27 -10.14 2.30 20.28
C PRO A 27 -10.96 1.24 21.03
N ALA A 28 -12.13 1.58 21.59
CA ALA A 28 -12.96 0.64 22.33
C ALA A 28 -13.73 -0.32 21.40
N LYS A 29 -13.98 0.08 20.15
CA LYS A 29 -14.58 -0.80 19.13
C LYS A 29 -13.61 -1.85 18.60
N LEU A 30 -12.31 -1.59 18.60
CA LEU A 30 -11.31 -2.56 18.14
C LEU A 30 -11.29 -3.82 19.02
N HIS A 31 -11.38 -3.69 20.35
CA HIS A 31 -11.43 -4.85 21.25
C HIS A 31 -12.70 -5.69 21.10
N GLN A 32 -13.87 -5.07 20.89
CA GLN A 32 -15.12 -5.82 20.63
C GLN A 32 -15.12 -6.55 19.28
N ILE A 33 -14.42 -6.03 18.27
CA ILE A 33 -14.29 -6.67 16.95
C ILE A 33 -13.39 -7.92 17.04
N TYR A 34 -12.33 -7.89 17.84
CA TYR A 34 -11.46 -9.06 18.07
C TYR A 34 -12.20 -10.25 18.67
N ASP A 35 -13.18 -10.00 19.56
CA ASP A 35 -13.99 -11.04 20.20
C ASP A 35 -15.09 -11.61 19.28
N GLN A 36 -15.41 -10.93 18.18
CA GLN A 36 -16.47 -11.32 17.24
C GLN A 36 -15.97 -12.08 16.00
N ILE A 37 -14.66 -12.30 15.89
CA ILE A 37 -14.10 -13.12 14.81
C ILE A 37 -14.56 -14.58 15.01
N PRO A 38 -15.29 -15.20 14.06
CA PRO A 38 -15.67 -16.59 14.16
C PRO A 38 -14.43 -17.46 14.38
N HIS A 39 -14.46 -18.33 15.39
CA HIS A 39 -13.36 -19.27 15.72
C HIS A 39 -12.88 -20.08 14.50
N ALA A 40 -13.71 -20.22 13.46
CA ALA A 40 -13.38 -20.90 12.21
C ALA A 40 -12.23 -20.29 11.39
N LEU A 41 -11.83 -19.03 11.63
CA LEU A 41 -10.66 -18.42 10.96
C LEU A 41 -9.31 -18.76 11.64
N LYS A 42 -9.33 -19.32 12.85
CA LYS A 42 -8.10 -19.77 13.54
C LYS A 42 -7.62 -21.15 13.07
N ASP A 43 -8.50 -21.96 12.47
CA ASP A 43 -8.23 -23.38 12.19
C ASP A 43 -7.77 -23.68 10.75
N ALA A 44 -7.35 -22.68 9.98
CA ALA A 44 -7.00 -22.85 8.56
C ALA A 44 -5.62 -22.33 8.14
N VAL A 45 -4.70 -22.08 9.07
CA VAL A 45 -3.30 -21.75 8.74
C VAL A 45 -2.41 -22.93 9.11
N PRO A 46 -1.93 -23.72 8.13
CA PRO A 46 -0.91 -24.73 8.39
C PRO A 46 0.36 -24.03 8.91
N GLN A 47 0.72 -24.28 10.17
CA GLN A 47 2.02 -23.88 10.70
C GLN A 47 3.11 -24.70 10.00
N SER A 48 3.86 -24.06 9.11
CA SER A 48 5.05 -24.64 8.49
C SER A 48 6.29 -24.16 9.25
N THR A 49 6.90 -25.05 10.03
CA THR A 49 8.08 -24.79 10.87
C THR A 49 9.40 -25.22 10.23
N ALA A 50 9.48 -25.27 8.89
CA ALA A 50 10.75 -25.51 8.19
C ALA A 50 11.29 -24.21 7.59
N THR A 51 12.56 -23.89 7.84
CA THR A 51 13.30 -22.89 7.07
C THR A 51 13.41 -23.41 5.64
N ASP A 52 12.50 -22.93 4.82
CA ASP A 52 12.20 -23.49 3.53
C ASP A 52 12.76 -22.56 2.47
N ASP A 53 13.69 -23.04 1.66
CA ASP A 53 14.32 -22.29 0.55
C ASP A 53 13.32 -22.08 -0.63
N ARG A 54 12.02 -22.04 -0.32
CA ARG A 54 10.92 -21.89 -1.27
C ARG A 54 10.57 -20.41 -1.43
N ARG A 55 10.09 -20.07 -2.63
CA ARG A 55 9.79 -18.68 -3.01
C ARG A 55 8.70 -18.10 -2.13
N LYS A 56 8.89 -16.85 -1.72
CA LYS A 56 7.90 -16.05 -1.00
C LYS A 56 7.58 -14.78 -1.77
N ILE A 57 6.32 -14.36 -1.75
CA ILE A 57 5.90 -13.03 -2.19
C ILE A 57 5.34 -12.32 -0.97
N PHE A 58 5.94 -11.16 -0.65
CA PHE A 58 5.50 -10.27 0.42
C PHE A 58 4.72 -9.13 -0.20
N VAL A 59 3.50 -8.88 0.28
CA VAL A 59 2.66 -7.75 -0.14
C VAL A 59 2.56 -6.77 1.02
N LEU A 60 3.05 -5.56 0.80
CA LEU A 60 3.20 -4.50 1.79
C LEU A 60 2.34 -3.30 1.40
N ARG A 61 1.44 -2.89 2.30
CA ARG A 61 0.76 -1.60 2.16
C ARG A 61 1.74 -0.45 2.42
N HIS A 62 1.59 0.65 1.70
CA HIS A 62 2.31 1.89 1.99
C HIS A 62 2.14 2.38 3.44
N GLY A 63 3.08 3.22 3.90
CA GLY A 63 3.04 3.88 5.21
C GLY A 63 1.99 5.01 5.33
N GLU A 64 1.96 5.65 6.49
CA GLU A 64 1.09 6.80 6.77
C GLU A 64 1.32 7.95 5.77
N ARG A 65 0.21 8.51 5.25
CA ARG A 65 0.20 9.55 4.22
C ARG A 65 -0.05 10.94 4.80
N VAL A 66 0.57 11.96 4.20
CA VAL A 66 0.40 13.37 4.60
C VAL A 66 -1.05 13.82 4.47
N ASP A 67 -1.72 13.52 3.37
CA ASP A 67 -3.13 13.90 3.14
C ASP A 67 -4.11 13.29 4.17
N LEU A 68 -3.86 12.07 4.64
CA LEU A 68 -4.71 11.43 5.65
C LEU A 68 -4.51 12.02 7.05
N VAL A 69 -3.34 12.55 7.37
CA VAL A 69 -3.05 13.19 8.67
C VAL A 69 -3.47 14.66 8.67
N PHE A 70 -3.24 15.38 7.57
CA PHE A 70 -3.36 16.83 7.51
C PHE A 70 -4.49 17.35 6.61
N GLY A 71 -5.21 16.47 5.93
CA GLY A 71 -6.25 16.85 4.97
C GLY A 71 -5.66 17.53 3.74
N LYS A 72 -6.29 18.63 3.30
CA LYS A 72 -5.81 19.44 2.17
C LYS A 72 -4.54 20.22 2.54
N PHE A 73 -3.40 19.54 2.45
CA PHE A 73 -2.12 20.07 2.92
C PHE A 73 -1.43 20.99 1.91
N VAL A 74 -1.75 20.90 0.60
CA VAL A 74 -1.14 21.75 -0.44
C VAL A 74 -1.40 23.23 -0.18
N PRO A 75 -2.65 23.73 -0.06
CA PRO A 75 -2.89 25.15 0.24
C PRO A 75 -2.40 25.58 1.64
N TYR A 76 -2.14 24.63 2.54
CA TYR A 76 -1.63 24.90 3.88
C TYR A 76 -0.10 25.02 3.92
N SER A 77 0.60 24.33 3.01
CA SER A 77 2.06 24.16 3.07
C SER A 77 2.80 24.70 1.85
N PHE A 78 2.11 25.13 0.80
CA PHE A 78 2.70 25.72 -0.40
C PHE A 78 2.13 27.12 -0.62
N ASP A 79 2.99 28.07 -0.98
CA ASP A 79 2.56 29.40 -1.43
C ASP A 79 2.14 29.41 -2.91
N GLU A 80 1.70 30.57 -3.42
CA GLU A 80 1.28 30.72 -4.83
C GLU A 80 2.41 30.45 -5.85
N ALA A 81 3.67 30.58 -5.43
CA ALA A 81 4.83 30.26 -6.24
C ALA A 81 5.24 28.78 -6.16
N GLY A 82 4.54 27.96 -5.36
CA GLY A 82 4.86 26.56 -5.14
C GLY A 82 6.00 26.32 -4.14
N THR A 83 6.37 27.33 -3.34
CA THR A 83 7.41 27.20 -2.32
C THR A 83 6.85 26.43 -1.12
N TYR A 84 7.43 25.27 -0.83
CA TYR A 84 7.05 24.46 0.32
C TYR A 84 7.57 25.05 1.64
N THR A 85 6.68 25.18 2.62
CA THR A 85 7.01 25.46 4.02
C THR A 85 6.50 24.34 4.90
N ARG A 86 7.39 23.67 5.63
CA ARG A 86 7.01 22.66 6.61
C ARG A 86 6.27 23.27 7.79
N LYS A 87 5.02 22.86 7.99
CA LYS A 87 4.13 23.37 9.05
C LYS A 87 3.93 22.42 10.24
N ASP A 88 4.38 21.17 10.11
CA ASP A 88 4.29 20.16 11.16
C ASP A 88 5.51 19.21 11.11
N LEU A 89 5.94 18.69 12.25
CA LEU A 89 7.10 17.80 12.33
C LEU A 89 6.81 16.41 11.74
N ASN A 90 5.56 16.00 11.58
CA ASN A 90 5.25 14.77 10.86
C ASN A 90 5.21 14.97 9.33
N MET A 91 5.27 16.20 8.81
CA MET A 91 5.44 16.44 7.37
C MET A 91 6.90 16.25 6.91
N PRO A 92 7.13 15.88 5.63
CA PRO A 92 8.46 15.79 5.03
C PRO A 92 9.28 17.07 5.19
N LYS A 93 10.61 16.94 5.20
CA LYS A 93 11.50 18.12 5.20
C LYS A 93 11.45 18.89 3.87
N SER A 94 11.22 18.18 2.78
CA SER A 94 11.17 18.73 1.43
C SER A 94 10.26 17.86 0.56
N PHE A 95 9.77 18.45 -0.51
CA PHE A 95 9.02 17.77 -1.56
C PHE A 95 9.86 17.84 -2.84
N PRO A 96 10.04 16.72 -3.58
CA PRO A 96 10.66 16.79 -4.89
C PRO A 96 9.85 17.69 -5.83
N ALA A 97 10.52 18.31 -6.78
CA ALA A 97 9.86 19.19 -7.74
C ALA A 97 8.90 18.39 -8.61
N ARG A 98 7.68 18.90 -8.78
CA ARG A 98 6.72 18.44 -9.79
C ARG A 98 6.53 19.55 -10.82
N ARG A 99 6.13 19.17 -12.03
CA ARG A 99 5.72 20.13 -13.07
C ARG A 99 4.62 21.07 -12.57
N ASP A 100 3.64 20.51 -11.86
CA ASP A 100 2.65 21.25 -11.09
C ASP A 100 2.65 20.74 -9.64
N PHE A 101 2.98 21.61 -8.69
CA PHE A 101 3.02 21.25 -7.27
C PHE A 101 1.63 20.86 -6.73
N LYS A 102 0.54 21.25 -7.40
CA LYS A 102 -0.83 20.85 -7.03
C LYS A 102 -1.08 19.36 -7.22
N GLN A 103 -0.25 18.67 -8.01
CA GLN A 103 -0.31 17.20 -8.14
C GLN A 103 -0.08 16.47 -6.81
N TRP A 104 0.50 17.14 -5.81
CA TRP A 104 0.60 16.61 -4.45
C TRP A 104 -0.75 16.35 -3.77
N ASP A 105 -1.84 16.98 -4.22
CA ASP A 105 -3.20 16.66 -3.73
C ASP A 105 -3.69 15.28 -4.23
N PHE A 106 -3.11 14.75 -5.33
CA PHE A 106 -3.53 13.49 -5.94
C PHE A 106 -2.53 12.34 -5.71
N ASP A 107 -1.26 12.67 -5.47
CA ASP A 107 -0.18 11.71 -5.20
C ASP A 107 0.61 12.10 -3.94
N SER A 108 -0.11 12.16 -2.82
CA SER A 108 0.45 12.53 -1.51
C SER A 108 1.64 11.63 -1.12
N PRO A 109 2.72 12.21 -0.55
CA PRO A 109 3.82 11.44 0.00
C PRO A 109 3.47 10.85 1.37
N LEU A 110 4.42 10.06 1.90
CA LEU A 110 4.43 9.63 3.28
C LEU A 110 4.74 10.78 4.24
N THR A 111 4.26 10.63 5.47
CA THR A 111 4.72 11.40 6.63
C THR A 111 6.09 10.88 7.11
N ASN A 112 6.71 11.58 8.07
CA ASN A 112 7.93 11.06 8.72
C ASN A 112 7.64 9.79 9.55
N ILE A 113 6.45 9.69 10.15
CA ILE A 113 6.00 8.45 10.81
C ILE A 113 5.76 7.36 9.77
N GLY A 114 5.21 7.66 8.60
CA GLY A 114 5.05 6.70 7.50
C GLY A 114 6.38 6.13 7.00
N LEU A 115 7.41 6.97 6.88
CA LEU A 115 8.78 6.52 6.60
C LEU A 115 9.32 5.64 7.74
N PHE A 116 9.10 6.03 8.99
CA PHE A 116 9.54 5.23 10.14
C PHE A 116 8.83 3.87 10.24
N GLN A 117 7.54 3.79 9.89
CA GLN A 117 6.81 2.54 9.79
C GLN A 117 7.46 1.61 8.75
N ALA A 118 7.75 2.12 7.55
CA ALA A 118 8.40 1.35 6.49
C ALA A 118 9.80 0.86 6.92
N LYS A 119 10.57 1.72 7.59
CA LYS A 119 11.87 1.38 8.16
C LYS A 119 11.76 0.21 9.15
N LEU A 120 10.83 0.26 10.09
CA LEU A 120 10.65 -0.80 11.10
C LEU A 120 10.25 -2.15 10.48
N ILE A 121 9.45 -2.14 9.41
CA ILE A 121 9.17 -3.38 8.65
C ILE A 121 10.44 -3.92 7.99
N GLY A 122 11.23 -3.06 7.35
CA GLY A 122 12.49 -3.51 6.74
C GLY A 122 13.51 -4.03 7.75
N GLU A 123 13.62 -3.42 8.93
CA GLU A 123 14.44 -3.92 10.05
C GLU A 123 13.93 -5.30 10.52
N SER A 124 12.61 -5.45 10.70
CA SER A 124 11.96 -6.72 11.05
C SER A 124 12.25 -7.83 10.02
N MET A 125 12.17 -7.51 8.72
CA MET A 125 12.50 -8.44 7.63
C MET A 125 13.96 -8.86 7.64
N LYS A 126 14.86 -7.91 7.90
CA LYS A 126 16.29 -8.18 8.02
C LYS A 126 16.62 -9.07 9.21
N ASP A 127 16.05 -8.77 10.38
CA ASP A 127 16.28 -9.51 11.61
C ASP A 127 15.74 -10.95 11.51
N ALA A 128 14.65 -11.15 10.78
CA ALA A 128 14.12 -12.47 10.43
C ALA A 128 14.93 -13.21 9.36
N GLY A 129 15.95 -12.58 8.77
CA GLY A 129 16.77 -13.16 7.70
C GLY A 129 16.02 -13.35 6.38
N GLU A 130 14.92 -12.63 6.15
CA GLU A 130 14.18 -12.71 4.89
C GLU A 130 15.00 -12.11 3.75
N LYS A 131 14.97 -12.77 2.59
CA LYS A 131 15.64 -12.33 1.36
C LYS A 131 14.62 -11.72 0.42
N ILE A 132 15.03 -10.70 -0.33
CA ILE A 132 14.26 -10.12 -1.43
C ILE A 132 15.15 -10.06 -2.67
N ASN A 133 14.68 -10.66 -3.75
CA ASN A 133 15.36 -10.69 -5.04
C ASN A 133 14.78 -9.66 -6.00
N PHE A 134 13.47 -9.42 -5.92
CA PHE A 134 12.74 -8.52 -6.81
C PHE A 134 11.83 -7.60 -6.01
N ALA A 135 11.70 -6.35 -6.43
CA ALA A 135 10.79 -5.38 -5.82
C ALA A 135 9.88 -4.78 -6.89
N PHE A 136 8.57 -4.96 -6.74
CA PHE A 136 7.53 -4.39 -7.60
C PHE A 136 6.75 -3.36 -6.81
N CYS A 137 6.48 -2.21 -7.41
CA CYS A 137 5.87 -1.11 -6.70
C CYS A 137 4.78 -0.43 -7.53
N SER A 138 3.66 -0.13 -6.88
CA SER A 138 2.65 0.79 -7.45
C SER A 138 3.30 2.14 -7.77
N PRO A 139 2.84 2.85 -8.84
CA PRO A 139 3.44 4.11 -9.28
C PRO A 139 3.22 5.29 -8.31
N PHE A 140 2.31 5.16 -7.34
CA PHE A 140 2.11 6.18 -6.31
C PHE A 140 3.37 6.43 -5.48
N PHE A 141 3.68 7.70 -5.26
CA PHE A 141 4.90 8.14 -4.57
C PHE A 141 5.01 7.57 -3.15
N ARG A 142 3.89 7.48 -2.42
CA ARG A 142 3.81 6.83 -1.09
C ARG A 142 4.25 5.35 -1.10
N CYS A 143 3.94 4.61 -2.16
CA CYS A 143 4.35 3.21 -2.31
C CYS A 143 5.85 3.13 -2.59
N ILE A 144 6.35 3.99 -3.48
CA ILE A 144 7.78 4.05 -3.83
C ILE A 144 8.63 4.40 -2.60
N GLN A 145 8.22 5.40 -1.82
CA GLN A 145 8.88 5.76 -0.56
C GLN A 145 8.86 4.60 0.45
N THR A 146 7.76 3.87 0.54
CA THR A 146 7.65 2.69 1.42
C THR A 146 8.61 1.59 0.97
N CYS A 147 8.64 1.29 -0.33
CA CYS A 147 9.49 0.27 -0.91
C CYS A 147 10.98 0.60 -0.72
N ASP A 148 11.40 1.83 -1.07
CA ASP A 148 12.78 2.30 -0.92
C ASP A 148 13.24 2.22 0.54
N GLU A 149 12.43 2.72 1.48
CA GLU A 149 12.82 2.73 2.90
C GLU A 149 12.86 1.32 3.51
N THR A 150 11.95 0.43 3.08
CA THR A 150 11.98 -0.99 3.47
C THR A 150 13.28 -1.65 2.97
N LEU A 151 13.61 -1.50 1.68
CA LEU A 151 14.84 -2.05 1.11
C LEU A 151 16.10 -1.42 1.73
N ARG A 152 16.06 -0.12 2.08
CA ARG A 152 17.14 0.58 2.79
C ARG A 152 17.40 -0.05 4.15
N ALA A 153 16.35 -0.23 4.95
CA ALA A 153 16.44 -0.86 6.26
C ALA A 153 16.95 -2.31 6.19
N MET A 154 16.56 -3.04 5.14
CA MET A 154 17.10 -4.38 4.85
C MET A 154 18.57 -4.38 4.40
N GLY A 155 19.12 -3.23 4.00
CA GLY A 155 20.47 -3.15 3.40
C GLY A 155 20.51 -3.60 1.94
N LEU A 156 19.37 -3.59 1.25
CA LEU A 156 19.20 -4.06 -0.13
C LEU A 156 18.98 -2.92 -1.14
N ARG A 157 18.86 -1.68 -0.67
CA ARG A 157 18.51 -0.51 -1.50
C ARG A 157 19.37 -0.34 -2.75
N ASP A 158 20.68 -0.59 -2.66
CA ASP A 158 21.59 -0.36 -3.78
C ASP A 158 21.70 -1.57 -4.72
N THR A 159 21.20 -2.74 -4.27
CA THR A 159 21.32 -4.02 -5.01
C THR A 159 20.01 -4.49 -5.63
N VAL A 160 18.87 -4.17 -5.02
CA VAL A 160 17.53 -4.52 -5.52
C VAL A 160 16.90 -3.26 -6.08
N LYS A 161 16.72 -3.23 -7.39
CA LYS A 161 16.03 -2.14 -8.08
C LYS A 161 14.51 -2.28 -7.94
N ILE A 162 13.83 -1.14 -7.89
CA ILE A 162 12.37 -1.07 -7.81
C ILE A 162 11.79 -1.06 -9.23
N CYS A 163 10.98 -2.05 -9.56
CA CYS A 163 10.20 -2.14 -10.78
C CYS A 163 8.86 -1.42 -10.60
N ILE A 164 8.63 -0.32 -11.33
CA ILE A 164 7.37 0.43 -11.27
C ILE A 164 6.30 -0.30 -12.08
N GLU A 165 5.27 -0.82 -11.42
CA GLU A 165 4.21 -1.63 -12.00
C GLU A 165 2.85 -0.93 -11.85
N PRO A 166 2.35 -0.27 -12.92
CA PRO A 166 1.03 0.36 -12.96
C PRO A 166 -0.12 -0.59 -12.61
N GLY A 167 0.00 -1.88 -12.91
CA GLY A 167 -1.01 -2.89 -12.58
C GLY A 167 -1.28 -3.04 -11.08
N LEU A 168 -0.42 -2.50 -10.20
CA LEU A 168 -0.59 -2.48 -8.75
C LEU A 168 -1.33 -1.22 -8.22
N MET A 169 -1.78 -0.33 -9.09
CA MET A 169 -2.53 0.87 -8.69
C MET A 169 -3.84 0.52 -7.98
N GLU A 170 -4.33 1.42 -7.10
CA GLU A 170 -5.66 1.38 -6.48
C GLU A 170 -6.80 1.26 -7.50
N PHE A 171 -8.02 1.10 -6.99
CA PHE A 171 -9.22 0.96 -7.79
C PHE A 171 -9.43 2.19 -8.69
N GLY A 172 -9.50 1.96 -10.00
CA GLY A 172 -9.60 3.03 -11.01
C GLY A 172 -10.78 3.98 -10.77
N GLN A 173 -11.88 3.48 -10.22
CA GLN A 173 -13.09 4.25 -9.90
C GLN A 173 -12.83 5.44 -8.96
N PHE A 174 -11.71 5.47 -8.23
CA PHE A 174 -11.31 6.62 -7.42
C PHE A 174 -10.71 7.78 -8.24
N TYR A 175 -10.45 7.57 -9.53
CA TYR A 175 -9.70 8.48 -10.41
C TYR A 175 -10.36 8.70 -11.77
N VAL A 176 -11.67 8.43 -11.90
CA VAL A 176 -12.43 8.57 -13.16
C VAL A 176 -12.27 9.96 -13.77
N ASP A 177 -12.24 11.01 -12.94
CA ASP A 177 -12.11 12.38 -13.41
C ASP A 177 -10.68 12.73 -13.83
N SER A 178 -9.67 12.20 -13.12
CA SER A 178 -8.26 12.43 -13.43
C SER A 178 -7.34 11.46 -12.68
N LEU A 179 -6.48 10.77 -13.42
CA LEU A 179 -5.35 10.04 -12.84
C LEU A 179 -4.26 11.03 -12.38
N PRO A 180 -3.57 10.77 -11.26
CA PRO A 180 -2.43 11.56 -10.86
C PRO A 180 -1.33 11.55 -11.92
N GLU A 181 -0.63 12.67 -12.05
CA GLU A 181 0.62 12.72 -12.83
C GLU A 181 1.73 12.03 -12.02
N PHE A 182 1.92 10.74 -12.27
CA PHE A 182 3.01 9.96 -11.67
C PHE A 182 4.37 10.39 -12.23
N TYR A 183 5.40 10.30 -11.40
CA TYR A 183 6.78 10.41 -11.89
C TYR A 183 7.11 9.26 -12.85
N THR A 184 7.86 9.58 -13.88
CA THR A 184 8.50 8.60 -14.75
C THR A 184 9.63 7.87 -14.01
N PRO A 185 10.04 6.67 -14.47
CA PRO A 185 11.21 5.98 -13.91
C PRO A 185 12.48 6.84 -13.88
N ASP A 186 12.72 7.63 -14.93
CA ASP A 186 13.91 8.50 -15.02
C ASP A 186 13.86 9.65 -13.99
N GLU A 187 12.71 10.32 -13.85
CA GLU A 187 12.52 11.35 -12.82
C GLU A 187 12.73 10.79 -11.41
N LEU A 188 12.27 9.55 -11.14
CA LEU A 188 12.49 8.89 -9.86
C LEU A 188 13.97 8.60 -9.60
N VAL A 189 14.75 8.23 -10.63
CA VAL A 189 16.21 8.09 -10.52
C VAL A 189 16.86 9.44 -10.21
N GLU A 190 16.44 10.53 -10.86
CA GLU A 190 16.95 11.88 -10.57
C GLU A 190 16.63 12.34 -9.14
N ILE A 191 15.46 11.97 -8.61
CA ILE A 191 15.08 12.18 -7.21
C ILE A 191 15.97 11.35 -6.25
N GLY A 192 16.56 10.26 -6.76
CA GLY A 192 17.55 9.45 -6.05
C GLY A 192 17.06 8.05 -5.67
N PHE A 193 15.94 7.57 -6.20
CA PHE A 193 15.48 6.20 -6.01
C PHE A 193 16.24 5.21 -6.91
N ASN A 194 16.45 3.98 -6.42
CA ASN A 194 17.07 2.92 -7.22
C ASN A 194 16.03 2.20 -8.08
N ILE A 195 15.63 2.82 -9.19
CA ILE A 195 14.58 2.30 -10.08
C ILE A 195 15.18 1.42 -11.18
N ASP A 196 14.48 0.37 -11.58
CA ASP A 196 14.80 -0.37 -12.80
C ASP A 196 14.15 0.28 -14.02
N THR A 197 14.92 1.11 -14.72
CA THR A 197 14.48 1.79 -15.94
C THR A 197 14.36 0.85 -17.14
N ASN A 198 14.87 -0.38 -17.06
CA ASN A 198 14.73 -1.39 -18.11
C ASN A 198 13.55 -2.33 -17.87
N TYR A 199 12.84 -2.17 -16.75
CA TYR A 199 11.65 -2.97 -16.46
C TYR A 199 10.53 -2.64 -17.44
N GLU A 200 10.05 -3.64 -18.17
CA GLU A 200 8.83 -3.55 -18.98
C GLU A 200 7.62 -3.93 -18.12
N PRO A 201 6.68 -3.00 -17.86
CA PRO A 201 5.54 -3.29 -17.00
C PRO A 201 4.63 -4.40 -17.54
N LEU A 202 4.15 -5.24 -16.63
CA LEU A 202 3.18 -6.28 -16.92
C LEU A 202 1.82 -5.69 -17.30
N THR A 203 1.47 -4.55 -16.69
CA THR A 203 0.40 -3.66 -17.12
C THR A 203 0.98 -2.28 -17.40
N THR A 204 0.92 -1.84 -18.65
CA THR A 204 1.38 -0.51 -19.05
C THR A 204 0.46 0.60 -18.52
N MET A 205 0.97 1.83 -18.44
CA MET A 205 0.16 3.00 -18.09
C MET A 205 -0.98 3.23 -19.10
N GLU A 206 -0.76 2.93 -20.38
CA GLU A 206 -1.76 3.03 -21.44
C GLU A 206 -2.91 2.03 -21.20
N GLN A 207 -2.59 0.78 -20.86
CA GLN A 207 -3.59 -0.22 -20.51
C GLN A 207 -4.36 0.19 -19.25
N LEU A 208 -3.67 0.70 -18.23
CA LEU A 208 -4.31 1.15 -17.00
C LEU A 208 -5.32 2.30 -17.25
N LYS A 209 -4.99 3.23 -18.13
CA LYS A 209 -5.90 4.33 -18.55
C LYS A 209 -7.18 3.83 -19.21
N LEU A 210 -7.15 2.67 -19.87
CA LEU A 210 -8.32 2.05 -20.48
C LEU A 210 -9.21 1.30 -19.47
N CYS A 211 -8.73 1.13 -18.23
CA CYS A 211 -9.41 0.40 -17.18
C CYS A 211 -9.74 1.29 -15.97
N VAL A 212 -9.74 2.62 -16.12
CA VAL A 212 -10.04 3.52 -14.99
C VAL A 212 -11.49 3.38 -14.52
N ASP A 213 -12.41 3.06 -15.41
CA ASP A 213 -13.81 2.77 -15.09
C ASP A 213 -14.07 1.29 -14.76
N GLU A 214 -13.02 0.53 -14.41
CA GLU A 214 -13.11 -0.89 -14.07
C GLU A 214 -14.17 -1.18 -12.98
N THR A 215 -14.79 -2.35 -13.10
CA THR A 215 -15.59 -2.95 -12.05
C THR A 215 -14.70 -3.51 -10.93
N PHE A 216 -15.29 -3.78 -9.76
CA PHE A 216 -14.55 -4.39 -8.65
C PHE A 216 -13.91 -5.74 -9.02
N THR A 217 -14.59 -6.53 -9.87
CA THR A 217 -14.07 -7.81 -10.36
C THR A 217 -12.87 -7.62 -11.29
N GLU A 218 -12.95 -6.67 -12.22
CA GLU A 218 -11.83 -6.34 -13.12
C GLU A 218 -10.63 -5.81 -12.34
N TYR A 219 -10.86 -4.96 -11.33
CA TYR A 219 -9.83 -4.49 -10.41
C TYR A 219 -9.12 -5.64 -9.67
N TYR A 220 -9.90 -6.61 -9.18
CA TYR A 220 -9.38 -7.80 -8.54
C TYR A 220 -8.51 -8.62 -9.50
N GLN A 221 -9.02 -8.87 -10.71
CA GLN A 221 -8.36 -9.67 -11.73
C GLN A 221 -7.08 -9.02 -12.24
N ARG A 222 -7.07 -7.69 -12.44
CA ARG A 222 -5.88 -6.92 -12.82
C ARG A 222 -4.74 -7.14 -11.83
N ASN A 223 -5.01 -6.97 -10.53
CA ASN A 223 -4.00 -7.17 -9.48
C ASN A 223 -3.56 -8.63 -9.37
N ALA A 224 -4.50 -9.58 -9.39
CA ALA A 224 -4.17 -10.99 -9.35
C ALA A 224 -3.30 -11.42 -10.55
N ASN A 225 -3.59 -10.90 -11.74
CA ASN A 225 -2.80 -11.16 -12.94
C ASN A 225 -1.35 -10.67 -12.79
N VAL A 226 -1.11 -9.51 -12.16
CA VAL A 226 0.25 -9.07 -11.85
C VAL A 226 0.98 -10.11 -11.00
N THR A 227 0.37 -10.62 -9.92
CA THR A 227 1.00 -11.67 -9.09
C THR A 227 1.25 -12.95 -9.88
N THR A 228 0.29 -13.42 -10.67
CA THR A 228 0.46 -14.61 -11.51
C THR A 228 1.67 -14.46 -12.44
N ARG A 229 1.78 -13.31 -13.10
CA ARG A 229 2.90 -13.00 -13.99
C ARG A 229 4.22 -12.87 -13.23
N ILE A 230 4.22 -12.35 -12.00
CA ILE A 230 5.42 -12.37 -11.15
C ILE A 230 5.85 -13.82 -10.87
N ILE A 231 4.93 -14.70 -10.46
CA ILE A 231 5.19 -16.11 -10.17
C ILE A 231 5.76 -16.85 -11.39
N GLU A 232 5.25 -16.56 -12.58
CA GLU A 232 5.66 -17.19 -13.85
C GLU A 232 7.04 -16.72 -14.32
N ASN A 233 7.36 -15.44 -14.17
CA ASN A 233 8.51 -14.82 -14.85
C ASN A 233 9.70 -14.53 -13.92
N TYR A 234 9.51 -14.56 -12.59
CA TYR A 234 10.55 -14.19 -11.62
C TYR A 234 10.79 -15.32 -10.61
N TYR A 235 12.04 -15.80 -10.57
CA TYR A 235 12.45 -16.89 -9.67
C TYR A 235 13.26 -16.37 -8.49
N GLY A 236 12.60 -16.25 -7.34
CA GLY A 236 13.16 -15.74 -6.10
C GLY A 236 12.06 -15.13 -5.24
N ASN A 237 12.45 -14.52 -4.13
CA ASN A 237 11.51 -13.81 -3.27
C ASN A 237 11.20 -12.43 -3.84
N ALA A 238 9.93 -12.02 -3.81
CA ALA A 238 9.50 -10.72 -4.30
C ALA A 238 8.85 -9.89 -3.19
N LEU A 239 9.11 -8.59 -3.19
CA LEU A 239 8.37 -7.59 -2.43
C LEU A 239 7.44 -6.84 -3.38
N ILE A 240 6.15 -6.77 -3.04
CA ILE A 240 5.14 -5.95 -3.71
C ILE A 240 4.78 -4.81 -2.75
N SER A 241 5.11 -3.56 -3.09
CA SER A 241 4.71 -2.38 -2.32
C SER A 241 3.56 -1.66 -3.00
N ALA A 242 2.38 -1.67 -2.37
CA ALA A 242 1.15 -1.18 -2.95
C ALA A 242 0.18 -0.64 -1.87
N HIS A 243 -1.11 -0.98 -1.96
CA HIS A 243 -2.18 -0.41 -1.14
C HIS A 243 -2.80 -1.48 -0.22
N GLY A 244 -3.75 -1.06 0.63
CA GLY A 244 -4.36 -1.98 1.61
C GLY A 244 -5.09 -3.16 0.95
N THR A 245 -5.80 -2.90 -0.14
CA THR A 245 -6.56 -3.93 -0.87
C THR A 245 -5.65 -4.92 -1.60
N ASN A 246 -4.43 -4.50 -1.97
CA ASN A 246 -3.45 -5.38 -2.62
C ASN A 246 -3.04 -6.55 -1.74
N LEU A 247 -3.03 -6.42 -0.41
CA LEU A 247 -2.76 -7.56 0.48
C LEU A 247 -3.67 -8.74 0.15
N ASP A 248 -4.92 -8.47 -0.20
CA ASP A 248 -5.86 -9.51 -0.59
C ASP A 248 -5.82 -9.83 -2.08
N MET A 249 -5.90 -8.81 -2.92
CA MET A 249 -6.05 -8.98 -4.37
C MET A 249 -4.82 -9.60 -5.03
N ASN A 250 -3.63 -9.34 -4.49
CA ASN A 250 -2.38 -9.91 -4.97
C ASN A 250 -2.06 -11.26 -4.33
N THR A 251 -2.89 -11.82 -3.44
CA THR A 251 -2.59 -13.10 -2.77
C THR A 251 -3.68 -14.15 -2.91
N ARG A 252 -4.98 -13.81 -2.78
CA ARG A 252 -6.05 -14.83 -2.72
C ARG A 252 -6.08 -15.77 -3.91
N LEU A 253 -6.21 -15.21 -5.11
CA LEU A 253 -6.34 -16.02 -6.33
C LEU A 253 -5.05 -16.82 -6.59
N ALA A 254 -3.89 -16.24 -6.31
CA ALA A 254 -2.60 -16.94 -6.40
C ALA A 254 -2.56 -18.17 -5.45
N CYS A 255 -3.22 -18.08 -4.30
CA CYS A 255 -3.38 -19.19 -3.35
C CYS A 255 -4.55 -20.14 -3.65
N GLY A 256 -5.24 -19.97 -4.78
CA GLY A 256 -6.42 -20.77 -5.15
C GLY A 256 -7.63 -20.52 -4.24
N LEU A 257 -7.72 -19.35 -3.62
CA LEU A 257 -8.89 -18.92 -2.84
C LEU A 257 -9.84 -18.10 -3.74
N GLU A 258 -11.12 -18.10 -3.40
CA GLU A 258 -12.13 -17.31 -4.12
C GLU A 258 -11.99 -15.79 -3.88
N MET A 259 -12.41 -15.01 -4.88
CA MET A 259 -12.52 -13.55 -4.76
C MET A 259 -13.50 -13.18 -3.65
N ARG A 260 -13.17 -12.12 -2.92
CA ARG A 260 -14.13 -11.51 -1.99
C ARG A 260 -15.13 -10.66 -2.74
N THR A 261 -16.32 -10.52 -2.18
CA THR A 261 -17.26 -9.45 -2.52
C THR A 261 -16.77 -8.10 -1.99
N THR A 262 -17.35 -7.01 -2.50
CA THR A 262 -17.09 -5.64 -2.01
C THR A 262 -17.35 -5.51 -0.51
N SER A 263 -18.38 -6.18 0.02
CA SER A 263 -18.74 -6.13 1.45
C SER A 263 -17.69 -6.82 2.33
N GLU A 264 -17.23 -8.00 1.92
CA GLU A 264 -16.20 -8.75 2.64
C GLU A 264 -14.86 -8.02 2.58
N MET A 265 -14.50 -7.47 1.42
CA MET A 265 -13.31 -6.64 1.28
C MET A 265 -13.36 -5.44 2.22
N SER A 266 -14.47 -4.69 2.25
CA SER A 266 -14.65 -3.57 3.18
C SER A 266 -14.42 -4.00 4.63
N SER A 267 -14.95 -5.16 5.02
CA SER A 267 -14.83 -5.67 6.39
C SER A 267 -13.40 -6.01 6.77
N VAL A 268 -12.64 -6.58 5.84
CA VAL A 268 -11.23 -6.94 6.06
C VAL A 268 -10.37 -5.68 6.14
N MET A 269 -10.63 -4.70 5.26
CA MET A 269 -9.86 -3.45 5.21
C MET A 269 -9.94 -2.62 6.49
N MET A 270 -10.98 -2.78 7.32
CA MET A 270 -11.06 -2.14 8.64
C MET A 270 -9.92 -2.56 9.59
N ASN A 271 -9.34 -3.73 9.38
CA ASN A 271 -8.26 -4.28 10.21
C ASN A 271 -6.88 -4.16 9.55
N VAL A 272 -6.78 -3.50 8.40
CA VAL A 272 -5.51 -3.30 7.69
C VAL A 272 -4.96 -1.94 8.09
N GLY A 273 -3.86 -1.95 8.86
CA GLY A 273 -3.08 -0.76 9.24
C GLY A 273 -2.10 -0.34 8.15
N PHE A 274 -1.44 0.83 8.30
CA PHE A 274 -0.31 1.21 7.45
C PHE A 274 0.86 0.25 7.65
N CYS A 275 1.63 0.01 6.57
CA CYS A 275 2.72 -0.98 6.58
C CYS A 275 2.32 -2.39 7.02
N ALA A 276 1.03 -2.73 6.95
CA ALA A 276 0.59 -4.12 7.08
C ALA A 276 1.21 -4.95 5.95
N LEU A 277 1.71 -6.13 6.32
CA LEU A 277 2.42 -7.03 5.43
C LEU A 277 1.81 -8.43 5.49
N LEU A 278 1.54 -8.99 4.31
CA LEU A 278 1.08 -10.37 4.14
C LEU A 278 2.08 -11.14 3.26
N ALA A 279 2.34 -12.40 3.57
CA ALA A 279 3.17 -13.26 2.75
C ALA A 279 2.39 -14.46 2.19
N ILE A 280 2.75 -14.83 0.97
CA ILE A 280 2.42 -16.15 0.39
C ILE A 280 3.72 -16.90 0.13
N ALA A 281 3.71 -18.21 0.33
CA ALA A 281 4.85 -19.09 0.07
C ALA A 281 4.45 -20.24 -0.84
N GLU A 282 5.38 -20.63 -1.71
CA GLU A 282 5.25 -21.81 -2.56
C GLU A 282 5.54 -23.08 -1.74
N ASP A 283 4.75 -24.14 -1.92
CA ASP A 283 5.01 -25.45 -1.35
C ASP A 283 5.85 -26.33 -2.29
N LYS A 284 6.24 -27.52 -1.82
CA LYS A 284 7.04 -28.48 -2.61
C LYS A 284 6.37 -28.96 -3.92
N ASN A 285 5.06 -28.74 -4.06
CA ASN A 285 4.27 -29.11 -5.24
C ASN A 285 4.01 -27.89 -6.14
N GLY A 286 4.60 -26.73 -5.85
CA GLY A 286 4.36 -25.49 -6.59
C GLY A 286 3.05 -24.78 -6.22
N LYS A 287 2.35 -25.22 -5.16
CA LYS A 287 1.12 -24.58 -4.71
C LYS A 287 1.45 -23.43 -3.76
N TRP A 288 0.84 -22.27 -4.00
CA TRP A 288 0.99 -21.10 -3.14
C TRP A 288 -0.05 -21.10 -2.03
N ALA A 289 0.34 -20.68 -0.83
CA ALA A 289 -0.55 -20.49 0.29
C ALA A 289 -0.16 -19.26 1.11
N ILE A 290 -1.14 -18.59 1.72
CA ILE A 290 -0.89 -17.57 2.74
C ILE A 290 -0.14 -18.23 3.88
N THR A 291 0.93 -17.58 4.33
CA THR A 291 1.80 -18.10 5.38
C THR A 291 2.01 -17.08 6.48
N GLU A 292 2.26 -17.58 7.69
CA GLU A 292 2.67 -16.73 8.80
C GLU A 292 4.08 -16.20 8.55
N THR A 293 4.29 -14.93 8.84
CA THR A 293 5.62 -14.31 8.77
C THR A 293 6.18 -14.22 10.18
N PRO A 294 7.48 -14.52 10.42
CA PRO A 294 8.12 -14.31 11.72
C PRO A 294 8.30 -12.81 12.07
N LEU A 295 7.78 -11.91 11.23
CA LEU A 295 7.93 -10.47 11.32
C LEU A 295 7.03 -9.91 12.41
N SER A 296 7.61 -9.04 13.23
CA SER A 296 6.82 -8.18 14.11
C SER A 296 6.03 -7.17 13.29
N GLN A 297 4.75 -7.00 13.62
CA GLN A 297 3.89 -5.96 13.07
C GLN A 297 4.04 -4.67 13.90
N ILE A 298 3.62 -3.54 13.32
CA ILE A 298 3.66 -2.23 13.98
C ILE A 298 2.29 -1.84 14.53
N THR A 299 2.26 -1.31 15.75
CA THR A 299 1.07 -0.71 16.36
C THR A 299 1.49 0.51 17.17
N HIS A 300 0.81 1.64 16.96
CA HIS A 300 1.01 2.85 17.74
C HIS A 300 -0.27 3.68 17.83
N ALA A 301 -0.37 4.53 18.85
CA ALA A 301 -1.47 5.47 19.00
C ALA A 301 -1.31 6.69 18.09
N LYS A 302 -2.40 7.45 17.91
CA LYS A 302 -2.37 8.78 17.29
C LYS A 302 -1.69 9.78 18.25
N ASN A 303 -1.02 10.79 17.68
CA ASN A 303 -0.45 11.90 18.44
C ASN A 303 -1.08 13.22 17.96
N ALA A 304 -1.75 13.94 18.85
CA ALA A 304 -2.46 15.16 18.51
C ALA A 304 -1.52 16.37 18.39
N ARG A 305 -1.85 17.31 17.50
CA ARG A 305 -1.12 18.58 17.39
C ARG A 305 -1.31 19.39 18.66
N PHE A 306 -0.20 19.82 19.25
CA PHE A 306 -0.20 20.70 20.42
C PHE A 306 -0.38 22.16 20.01
N ASP A 307 -1.23 22.89 20.73
CA ASP A 307 -1.40 24.34 20.62
C ASP A 307 -1.11 25.00 21.96
N TYR A 308 0.00 25.73 22.04
CA TYR A 308 0.43 26.36 23.29
C TYR A 308 -0.53 27.44 23.80
N ARG A 309 -1.38 28.01 22.93
CA ARG A 309 -2.31 29.10 23.29
C ARG A 309 -3.36 28.68 24.31
N ILE A 310 -3.59 27.38 24.48
CA ILE A 310 -4.51 26.86 25.52
C ILE A 310 -4.04 27.19 26.95
N PHE A 311 -2.77 27.58 27.12
CA PHE A 311 -2.19 27.99 28.40
C PHE A 311 -2.03 29.50 28.53
N ILE A 312 -2.49 30.29 27.55
CA ILE A 312 -2.51 31.74 27.65
C ILE A 312 -3.89 32.11 28.15
N ASP A 313 -3.95 32.62 29.38
CA ASP A 313 -5.17 33.25 29.90
C ASP A 313 -5.49 34.46 29.01
N THR A 314 -6.69 34.48 28.43
CA THR A 314 -7.18 35.63 27.69
C THR A 314 -7.87 36.57 28.67
N ASP A 315 -7.26 37.74 28.92
CA ASP A 315 -7.90 38.88 29.60
C ASP A 315 -9.06 39.47 28.77
#